data_AF-A0A971UX60-F1
#
_entry.id   AF-A0A971UX60-F1
#
_cell.length_a   1.000
_cell.length_b   1.000
_cell.length_c   1.000
_cell.angle_alpha   90.00
_cell.angle_beta   90.00
_cell.angle_gamma   90.00
#
_symmetry.space_group_name_H-M   'P 1'
#
loop_
_entity.id
_entity.type
_entity.pdbx_description
1 polymer ?
#
loop_
_entity_poly.entity_id
_entity_poly.type
_entity_poly.pdbx_seq_one_letter_code
_entity_poly.pdbx_strand_id
1 'polypeptide(L)'
;MAGFKFRLETLLKLKEQFEKNARIELGAAIMKLEEEKARLKVIEDNIDITTNDFRDACSGVIRPEKIKELKAYLEHLQHEKDKQQEIVKRQQKNVDIIREKLVEIMKERKVLENLKEREFQEYLKEETKKEQQQVDELVSYKESSNTADLLDDG
;
A
#
# COMPACT_ATOMS: atom_id res chain seq x y z
N MET A 1 10.64 36.53 8.23
CA MET A 1 10.99 35.27 7.54
C MET A 1 9.73 34.72 6.88
N ALA A 2 9.71 34.66 5.56
CA ALA A 2 8.57 34.09 4.84
C ALA A 2 8.69 32.56 4.87
N GLY A 3 7.81 31.85 5.57
CA GLY A 3 7.90 30.40 5.68
C GLY A 3 7.90 29.68 4.31
N PHE A 4 8.63 28.56 4.23
CA PHE A 4 8.71 27.72 3.04
C PHE A 4 7.32 27.28 2.54
N LYS A 5 7.11 27.37 1.23
CA LYS A 5 5.87 26.94 0.57
C LYS A 5 6.18 25.99 -0.59
N PHE A 6 5.80 24.74 -0.44
CA PHE A 6 5.90 23.76 -1.51
C PHE A 6 4.77 23.93 -2.52
N ARG A 7 5.10 24.17 -3.79
CA ARG A 7 4.10 24.43 -4.84
C ARG A 7 3.17 23.25 -5.11
N LEU A 8 3.64 22.02 -4.91
CA LEU A 8 2.87 20.80 -5.19
C LEU A 8 2.25 20.18 -3.93
N GLU A 9 2.09 20.96 -2.86
CA GLU A 9 1.55 20.48 -1.58
C GLU A 9 0.17 19.83 -1.72
N THR A 10 -0.71 20.42 -2.53
CA THR A 10 -2.06 19.87 -2.79
C THR A 10 -1.99 18.52 -3.50
N LEU A 11 -1.07 18.38 -4.46
CA LEU A 11 -0.86 17.12 -5.18
C LEU A 11 -0.29 16.04 -4.26
N LEU A 12 0.67 16.40 -3.40
CA LEU A 12 1.23 15.48 -2.41
C LEU A 12 0.15 14.94 -1.47
N LYS A 13 -0.70 15.81 -0.91
CA LYS A 13 -1.83 15.43 -0.06
C LYS A 13 -2.84 14.53 -0.78
N LEU A 14 -3.10 14.80 -2.06
CA LEU A 14 -3.96 13.96 -2.87
C LEU A 14 -3.39 12.55 -3.04
N LYS A 15 -2.07 12.42 -3.28
CA LYS A 15 -1.40 11.12 -3.37
C LYS A 15 -1.38 10.36 -2.05
N GLU A 16 -1.20 11.05 -0.92
CA GLU A 16 -1.34 10.45 0.42
C GLU A 16 -2.76 9.88 0.63
N GLN A 17 -3.79 10.62 0.23
CA GLN A 17 -5.16 10.14 0.33
C GLN A 17 -5.43 8.95 -0.60
N PHE A 18 -4.91 8.97 -1.83
CA PHE A 18 -5.01 7.84 -2.75
C PHE A 18 -4.31 6.59 -2.20
N GLU A 19 -3.14 6.75 -1.58
CA GLU A 19 -2.43 5.65 -0.94
C GLU A 19 -3.26 5.06 0.21
N LYS A 20 -3.82 5.92 1.06
CA LYS A 20 -4.70 5.49 2.16
C LYS A 20 -5.89 4.70 1.63
N ASN A 21 -6.55 5.19 0.59
CA ASN A 21 -7.70 4.52 -0.02
C ASN A 21 -7.30 3.17 -0.64
N ALA A 22 -6.18 3.11 -1.37
CA ALA A 22 -5.69 1.88 -1.97
C ALA A 22 -5.29 0.82 -0.92
N ARG A 23 -4.76 1.24 0.24
CA ARG A 23 -4.51 0.32 1.37
C ARG A 23 -5.79 -0.29 1.94
N ILE A 24 -6.85 0.50 2.07
CA ILE A 24 -8.17 0.02 2.52
C ILE A 24 -8.74 -0.96 1.50
N GLU A 25 -8.69 -0.60 0.21
CA GLU A 25 -9.12 -1.45 -0.91
C GLU A 25 -8.38 -2.80 -0.92
N LEU A 26 -7.05 -2.77 -0.72
CA LEU A 26 -6.22 -3.97 -0.63
C LEU A 26 -6.62 -4.84 0.57
N GLY A 27 -6.85 -4.24 1.74
CA GLY A 27 -7.32 -4.95 2.92
C GLY A 27 -8.63 -5.67 2.67
N ALA A 28 -9.61 -5.00 2.06
CA ALA A 28 -10.90 -5.59 1.72
C ALA A 28 -10.76 -6.74 0.71
N ALA A 29 -9.90 -6.58 -0.31
CA ALA A 29 -9.64 -7.62 -1.30
C ALA A 29 -8.98 -8.87 -0.69
N ILE A 30 -8.03 -8.69 0.24
CA ILE A 30 -7.39 -9.78 0.97
C ILE A 30 -8.42 -10.51 1.85
N MET A 31 -9.26 -9.78 2.59
CA MET A 31 -10.31 -10.40 3.41
C MET A 31 -11.23 -11.28 2.57
N LYS A 32 -11.66 -10.78 1.40
CA LYS A 32 -12.50 -11.54 0.48
C LYS A 32 -11.79 -12.77 -0.06
N LEU A 33 -10.51 -12.67 -0.43
CA LEU A 33 -9.72 -13.81 -0.87
C LEU A 33 -9.65 -14.90 0.21
N GLU A 34 -9.38 -14.53 1.46
CA GLU A 34 -9.33 -15.47 2.57
C GLU A 34 -10.68 -16.13 2.85
N GLU A 35 -11.78 -15.38 2.71
CA GLU A 35 -13.14 -15.93 2.79
C GLU A 35 -13.39 -16.99 1.70
N GLU A 36 -12.99 -16.73 0.46
CA GLU A 36 -13.13 -17.71 -0.64
C GLU A 36 -12.23 -18.94 -0.45
N LYS A 37 -11.03 -18.77 0.12
CA LYS A 37 -10.15 -19.89 0.46
C LYS A 37 -10.74 -20.74 1.59
N ALA A 38 -11.34 -20.11 2.59
CA ALA A 38 -12.02 -20.82 3.67
C ALA A 38 -13.20 -21.64 3.14
N ARG A 39 -14.00 -21.07 2.22
CA ARG A 39 -15.04 -21.82 1.49
C ARG A 39 -14.48 -23.02 0.73
N LEU A 40 -13.40 -22.83 -0.01
CA LEU A 40 -12.75 -23.91 -0.75
C LEU A 40 -12.33 -25.05 0.19
N LYS A 41 -11.71 -24.70 1.32
CA LYS A 41 -11.28 -25.67 2.32
C LYS A 41 -12.43 -26.51 2.86
N VAL A 42 -13.59 -25.89 3.14
CA VAL A 42 -14.79 -26.63 3.59
C VAL A 42 -15.24 -27.64 2.53
N ILE A 43 -15.18 -27.29 1.24
CA ILE A 43 -15.52 -28.22 0.15
C ILE A 43 -14.51 -29.38 0.10
N GLU A 44 -13.22 -29.08 0.25
CA GLU A 44 -12.16 -30.10 0.27
C GLU A 44 -12.29 -31.06 1.47
N ASP A 45 -12.55 -30.53 2.66
CA ASP A 45 -12.80 -31.33 3.87
C ASP A 45 -14.03 -32.25 3.67
N ASN A 46 -15.09 -31.75 3.02
CA ASN A 46 -16.27 -32.56 2.70
C ASN A 46 -15.99 -33.66 1.67
N ILE A 47 -15.13 -33.40 0.69
CA ILE A 47 -14.69 -34.42 -0.28
C ILE A 47 -13.93 -35.52 0.46
N ASP A 48 -13.03 -35.18 1.37
CA ASP A 48 -12.23 -36.14 2.13
C ASP A 48 -13.13 -37.02 3.02
N ILE A 49 -14.09 -36.41 3.74
CA ILE A 49 -15.08 -37.13 4.55
C ILE A 49 -15.89 -38.09 3.66
N THR A 50 -16.47 -37.59 2.57
CA THR A 50 -17.32 -38.40 1.68
C THR A 50 -16.53 -39.52 1.00
N THR A 51 -15.25 -39.29 0.70
CA THR A 51 -14.35 -40.31 0.14
C THR A 51 -14.09 -41.43 1.14
N ASN A 52 -13.92 -41.11 2.42
CA ASN A 52 -13.79 -42.11 3.48
C ASN A 52 -15.09 -42.90 3.66
N ASP A 53 -16.24 -42.22 3.71
CA ASP A 53 -17.56 -42.88 3.76
C ASP A 53 -17.76 -43.83 2.57
N PHE A 54 -17.32 -43.43 1.37
CA PHE A 54 -17.37 -44.26 0.18
C PHE A 54 -16.49 -45.51 0.29
N ARG A 55 -15.27 -45.37 0.83
CA ARG A 55 -14.37 -46.51 1.07
C ARG A 55 -14.99 -47.48 2.08
N ASP A 56 -15.51 -46.98 3.19
CA ASP A 56 -16.12 -47.79 4.25
C ASP A 56 -17.34 -48.55 3.73
N ALA A 57 -18.19 -47.89 2.94
CA ALA A 57 -19.34 -48.50 2.28
C ALA A 57 -18.95 -49.62 1.29
N CYS A 58 -17.77 -49.54 0.69
CA CYS A 58 -17.25 -50.58 -0.22
C CYS A 58 -16.59 -51.76 0.53
N SER A 59 -16.04 -51.54 1.73
CA SER A 59 -15.42 -52.60 2.54
C SER A 59 -16.38 -53.35 3.47
N GLY A 60 -17.52 -52.74 3.81
CA GLY A 60 -18.52 -53.30 4.71
C GLY A 60 -19.62 -54.11 4.01
N VAL A 61 -20.83 -54.09 4.58
CA VAL A 61 -22.02 -54.68 3.94
C VAL A 61 -22.40 -53.83 2.73
N ILE A 62 -22.15 -54.36 1.54
CA ILE A 62 -22.34 -53.64 0.27
C ILE A 62 -23.81 -53.32 0.05
N ARG A 63 -24.13 -52.02 -0.02
CA ARG A 63 -25.45 -51.48 -0.39
C ARG A 63 -25.32 -50.66 -1.66
N PRO A 64 -25.71 -51.20 -2.83
CA PRO A 64 -25.47 -50.55 -4.13
C PRO A 64 -26.04 -49.13 -4.23
N GLU A 65 -27.24 -48.87 -3.69
CA GLU A 65 -27.85 -47.55 -3.70
C GLU A 65 -27.02 -46.51 -2.93
N LYS A 66 -26.51 -46.87 -1.75
CA LYS A 66 -25.68 -45.98 -0.93
C LYS A 66 -24.37 -45.62 -1.63
N ILE A 67 -23.73 -46.59 -2.30
CA ILE A 67 -22.50 -46.38 -3.07
C ILE A 67 -22.78 -45.42 -4.24
N LYS A 68 -23.91 -45.60 -4.93
CA LYS A 68 -24.32 -44.73 -6.04
C LYS A 68 -24.58 -43.29 -5.57
N GLU A 69 -25.28 -43.11 -4.45
CA GLU A 69 -25.52 -41.79 -3.83
C GLU A 69 -24.21 -41.08 -3.46
N LEU A 70 -23.29 -41.79 -2.77
CA LEU A 70 -22.00 -41.22 -2.37
C LEU A 70 -21.16 -40.83 -3.58
N LYS A 71 -21.15 -41.65 -4.63
CA LYS A 71 -20.45 -41.34 -5.88
C LYS A 71 -21.02 -40.08 -6.55
N ALA A 72 -22.34 -39.99 -6.69
CA ALA A 72 -22.99 -38.82 -7.29
C ALA A 72 -22.72 -37.55 -6.47
N TYR A 73 -22.71 -37.67 -5.14
CA TYR A 73 -22.38 -36.55 -4.25
C TYR A 73 -20.91 -36.12 -4.36
N LEU A 74 -19.97 -37.07 -4.47
CA LEU A 74 -18.55 -36.77 -4.74
C LEU A 74 -18.36 -36.04 -6.08
N GLU A 75 -19.03 -36.48 -7.14
CA GLU A 75 -19.00 -35.81 -8.45
C GLU A 75 -19.51 -34.37 -8.35
N HIS A 76 -20.59 -34.14 -7.60
CA HIS A 76 -21.11 -32.81 -7.31
C HIS A 76 -20.10 -31.94 -6.54
N LEU A 77 -19.51 -32.47 -5.46
CA LEU A 77 -18.52 -31.75 -4.66
C LEU A 77 -17.26 -31.40 -5.47
N GLN A 78 -16.81 -32.29 -6.35
CA GLN A 78 -15.67 -32.02 -7.23
C GLN A 78 -15.98 -30.87 -8.19
N HIS A 79 -17.18 -30.82 -8.76
CA HIS A 79 -17.60 -29.69 -9.62
C HIS A 79 -17.68 -28.37 -8.85
N GLU A 80 -18.20 -28.39 -7.62
CA GLU A 80 -18.21 -27.23 -6.74
C GLU A 80 -16.81 -26.76 -6.37
N LYS A 81 -15.88 -27.70 -6.11
CA LYS A 81 -14.46 -27.41 -5.86
C LYS A 81 -13.84 -26.68 -7.04
N ASP A 82 -14.02 -27.18 -8.26
CA ASP A 82 -13.42 -26.59 -9.46
C ASP A 82 -13.91 -25.15 -9.70
N LYS A 83 -15.22 -24.90 -9.52
CA LYS A 83 -15.78 -23.54 -9.56
C LYS A 83 -15.17 -22.64 -8.49
N GLN A 84 -15.09 -23.14 -7.25
CA GLN A 84 -14.58 -22.36 -6.13
C GLN A 84 -13.08 -22.05 -6.29
N GLN A 85 -12.30 -22.95 -6.87
CA GLN A 85 -10.89 -22.70 -7.22
C GLN A 85 -10.74 -21.56 -8.22
N GLU A 86 -11.58 -21.50 -9.25
CA GLU A 86 -11.57 -20.38 -10.21
C GLU A 86 -11.99 -19.06 -9.55
N ILE A 87 -12.92 -19.09 -8.59
CA ILE A 87 -13.28 -17.91 -7.78
C ILE A 87 -12.07 -17.43 -6.96
N VAL A 88 -11.39 -18.33 -6.24
CA VAL A 88 -10.19 -18.01 -5.44
C VAL A 88 -9.11 -17.41 -6.34
N LYS A 89 -8.85 -18.02 -7.50
CA LYS A 89 -7.87 -17.54 -8.48
C LYS A 89 -8.21 -16.14 -8.99
N ARG A 90 -9.49 -15.86 -9.23
CA ARG A 90 -9.95 -14.51 -9.61
C ARG A 90 -9.75 -13.50 -8.48
N GLN A 91 -10.05 -13.85 -7.23
CA GLN A 91 -9.78 -12.94 -6.10
C GLN A 91 -8.29 -12.71 -5.89
N GLN A 92 -7.46 -13.73 -6.07
CA GLN A 92 -6.01 -13.61 -5.98
C GLN A 92 -5.49 -12.61 -7.01
N LYS A 93 -5.91 -12.74 -8.27
CA LYS A 93 -5.59 -11.75 -9.32
C LYS A 93 -6.05 -10.33 -8.96
N ASN A 94 -7.23 -10.18 -8.36
CA ASN A 94 -7.72 -8.88 -7.92
C ASN A 94 -6.84 -8.25 -6.83
N VAL A 95 -6.42 -9.06 -5.85
CA VAL A 95 -5.45 -8.63 -4.81
C VAL A 95 -4.15 -8.16 -5.45
N ASP A 96 -3.63 -8.90 -6.43
CA ASP A 96 -2.37 -8.56 -7.09
C ASP A 96 -2.47 -7.25 -7.89
N ILE A 97 -3.57 -7.03 -8.62
CA ILE A 97 -3.84 -5.77 -9.33
C ILE A 97 -3.89 -4.58 -8.37
N ILE A 98 -4.61 -4.70 -7.24
CA ILE A 98 -4.73 -3.62 -6.26
C ILE A 98 -3.38 -3.36 -5.59
N ARG A 99 -2.58 -4.41 -5.34
CA ARG A 99 -1.23 -4.28 -4.79
C ARG A 99 -0.31 -3.53 -5.75
N GLU A 100 -0.32 -3.86 -7.04
CA GLU A 100 0.45 -3.14 -8.06
C GLU A 100 0.06 -1.65 -8.11
N LYS A 101 -1.25 -1.36 -8.12
CA LYS A 101 -1.75 0.02 -8.07
C LYS A 101 -1.26 0.77 -6.83
N LEU A 102 -1.28 0.13 -5.65
CA LEU A 102 -0.76 0.73 -4.41
C LEU A 102 0.74 1.05 -4.52
N VAL A 103 1.53 0.13 -5.09
CA VAL A 103 2.98 0.34 -5.30
C VAL A 103 3.23 1.55 -6.19
N GLU A 104 2.50 1.71 -7.29
CA GLU A 104 2.65 2.88 -8.16
C GLU A 104 2.29 4.18 -7.46
N ILE A 105 1.18 4.21 -6.70
CA ILE A 105 0.80 5.40 -5.91
C ILE A 105 1.89 5.75 -4.88
N MET A 106 2.46 4.75 -4.21
CA MET A 106 3.55 4.95 -3.25
C MET A 106 4.81 5.51 -3.90
N LYS A 107 5.17 5.03 -5.09
CA LYS A 107 6.31 5.57 -5.87
C LYS A 107 6.09 7.03 -6.22
N GLU A 108 4.93 7.37 -6.76
CA GLU A 108 4.59 8.75 -7.13
C GLU A 108 4.58 9.69 -5.92
N ARG A 109 4.00 9.26 -4.78
CA ARG A 109 4.07 10.02 -3.53
C ARG A 109 5.53 10.24 -3.13
N LYS A 110 6.36 9.19 -3.19
CA LYS A 110 7.75 9.29 -2.74
C LYS A 110 8.57 10.25 -3.59
N VAL A 111 8.29 10.32 -4.90
CA VAL A 111 8.89 11.32 -5.79
C VAL A 111 8.54 12.75 -5.33
N LEU A 112 7.28 13.00 -4.98
CA LEU A 112 6.83 14.32 -4.50
C LEU A 112 7.46 14.69 -3.15
N GLU A 113 7.55 13.74 -2.22
CA GLU A 113 8.24 13.94 -0.93
C GLU A 113 9.70 14.30 -1.12
N ASN A 114 10.42 13.56 -1.96
CA ASN A 114 11.83 13.81 -2.23
C ASN A 114 12.04 15.18 -2.90
N LEU A 115 11.13 15.59 -3.80
CA LEU A 115 11.15 16.91 -4.41
C LEU A 115 10.93 18.02 -3.37
N LYS A 116 9.93 17.85 -2.49
CA LYS A 116 9.65 18.79 -1.39
C LYS A 116 10.85 18.94 -0.46
N GLU A 117 11.48 17.83 -0.09
CA GLU A 117 12.67 17.84 0.76
C GLU A 117 13.82 18.59 0.08
N ARG A 118 14.07 18.33 -1.21
CA ARG A 118 15.11 19.04 -1.95
C ARG A 118 14.85 20.55 -2.03
N GLU A 119 13.64 20.97 -2.38
CA GLU A 119 13.25 22.38 -2.43
C GLU A 119 13.36 23.04 -1.05
N PHE A 120 13.05 22.30 0.02
CA PHE A 120 13.20 22.80 1.38
C PHE A 120 14.67 23.00 1.78
N GLN A 121 15.54 22.06 1.43
CA GLN A 121 16.99 22.20 1.65
C GLN A 121 17.59 23.36 0.86
N GLU A 122 17.13 23.60 -0.36
CA GLU A 122 17.53 24.77 -1.16
C GLU A 122 17.07 26.08 -0.50
N TYR A 123 15.81 26.14 -0.05
CA TYR A 123 15.27 27.28 0.69
C TYR A 123 16.09 27.59 1.95
N LEU A 124 16.46 26.57 2.75
CA LEU A 124 17.29 26.77 3.95
C LEU A 124 18.66 27.36 3.61
N LYS A 125 19.32 26.88 2.55
CA LYS A 125 20.61 27.41 2.10
C LYS A 125 20.49 28.87 1.67
N GLU A 126 19.41 29.24 0.99
CA GLU A 126 19.17 30.63 0.58
C GLU A 126 18.93 31.55 1.78
N GLU A 127 18.15 31.12 2.77
CA GLU A 127 17.94 31.90 3.99
C GLU A 127 19.25 32.09 4.77
N THR A 128 20.06 31.04 4.96
CA THR A 128 21.38 31.17 5.59
C THR A 128 22.29 32.13 4.83
N LYS A 129 22.27 32.10 3.48
CA LYS A 129 23.06 33.03 2.66
C LYS A 129 22.60 34.48 2.84
N LYS A 130 21.29 34.73 2.88
CA LYS A 130 20.74 36.07 3.13
C LYS A 130 21.08 36.58 4.53
N GLU A 131 20.98 35.71 5.53
CA GLU A 131 21.38 36.04 6.91
C GLU A 131 22.86 36.43 6.98
N GLN A 132 23.75 35.65 6.34
CA GLN A 132 25.17 36.00 6.29
C GLN A 132 25.42 37.34 5.59
N GLN A 133 24.76 37.59 4.46
CA GLN A 133 24.87 38.89 3.75
C GLN A 133 24.41 40.06 4.62
N GLN A 134 23.31 39.91 5.37
CA GLN A 134 22.83 40.93 6.30
C GLN A 134 23.83 41.19 7.43
N VAL A 135 24.46 40.13 7.96
CA VAL A 135 25.52 40.27 8.98
C VAL A 135 26.73 41.01 8.42
N ASP A 136 27.19 40.65 7.23
CA ASP A 136 28.34 41.30 6.57
C ASP A 136 28.06 42.78 6.30
N GLU A 137 26.85 43.12 5.83
CA GLU A 137 26.40 44.51 5.63
C GLU A 137 26.39 45.31 6.94
N LEU A 138 25.89 44.72 8.05
CA LEU A 138 25.88 45.36 9.36
C LEU A 138 27.29 45.61 9.91
N VAL A 139 28.22 44.66 9.70
CA VAL A 139 29.63 44.82 10.08
C VAL A 139 30.27 45.92 9.25
N SER A 140 30.12 45.90 7.92
CA SER A 140 30.66 46.95 7.04
C SER A 140 30.11 48.34 7.39
N TYR A 141 28.83 48.43 7.73
CA TYR A 141 28.23 49.69 8.18
C TYR A 141 28.87 50.19 9.48
N LYS A 142 29.01 49.32 10.50
CA LYS A 142 29.68 49.67 11.76
C LYS A 142 31.13 50.10 11.59
N GLU A 143 31.91 49.37 10.79
CA GLU A 143 33.30 49.73 10.51
C GLU A 143 33.39 51.09 9.82
N SER A 144 32.52 51.34 8.82
CA SER A 144 32.48 52.64 8.14
C SER A 144 32.10 53.81 9.06
N SER A 145 31.18 53.61 10.01
CA SER A 145 30.83 54.63 11.02
C SER A 145 31.97 54.87 12.02
N ASN A 146 32.67 53.82 12.47
CA ASN A 146 33.82 53.98 13.37
C ASN A 146 34.99 54.72 12.70
N THR A 147 35.21 54.47 11.39
CA THR A 147 36.24 55.20 10.64
C THR A 147 35.88 56.66 10.38
N ALA A 148 34.59 57.01 10.33
CA ALA A 148 34.15 58.39 10.19
C ALA A 148 34.33 59.17 11.51
N ASP A 149 34.05 58.55 12.66
CA ASP A 149 34.24 59.16 13.98
C ASP A 149 35.72 59.40 14.33
N LEU A 150 36.65 58.60 13.78
CA LEU A 150 38.10 58.77 13.97
C LEU A 150 38.73 59.88 13.09
N LEU A 151 37.99 60.44 12.13
CA LEU A 151 38.47 61.48 11.21
C LEU A 151 37.92 62.89 11.51
N ASP A 152 37.01 63.02 12.48
CA ASP A 152 36.40 64.30 12.92
C ASP A 152 37.05 64.88 14.19
N ASP A 153 38.00 64.17 14.81
CA ASP A 153 38.70 64.56 16.04
C ASP A 153 40.10 65.19 15.79
N GLY A 154 40.32 65.76 14.60
CA GLY A 154 41.60 66.34 14.14
C GLY A 154 41.58 67.84 13.89
#